data_AF-A0A1V6KJR8-F1
#
_entry.id   AF-A0A1V6KJR8-F1
#
_cell.length_a   1.000
_cell.length_b   1.000
_cell.length_c   1.000
_cell.angle_alpha   90.00
_cell.angle_beta   90.00
_cell.angle_gamma   90.00
#
_symmetry.space_group_name_H-M   'P 1'
#
loop_
_entity.id
_entity.type
_entity.pdbx_description
1 polymer ?
#
loop_
_entity_poly.entity_id
_entity_poly.type
_entity_poly.pdbx_seq_one_letter_code
_entity_poly.pdbx_strand_id
1 'polypeptide(L)'
;MRTSSDNEKANSYLRRGLHELSRHKPAKALGLFRKSIELTPPSCEKKLSRAFYWLSIALLQLNKRDLAVRSLANAQRMNRKGYIRRFYVRHVNGYGMIKQPTKELDDLYAFLSIQLSFYLVKRPNYRFSSEAEHSIILSFLLNAWKSIKDSQEFESLDCSEKLMLFNKLKIEFPAFAPDSMVQRKKERQFLQSSMAYIQPCSCGSGLPFMQCCGRTRGISEL
;
A
#
# COMPACT_ATOMS: atom_id res chain seq x y z
N MET A 1 17.63 -22.58 -12.39
CA MET A 1 18.46 -21.65 -11.60
C MET A 1 18.77 -20.44 -12.47
N ARG A 2 18.68 -19.21 -11.96
CA ARG A 2 19.04 -18.00 -12.74
C ARG A 2 20.55 -17.85 -12.82
N THR A 3 21.08 -17.55 -14.00
CA THR A 3 22.51 -17.65 -14.33
C THR A 3 23.29 -16.38 -13.99
N SER A 4 24.63 -16.45 -14.01
CA SER A 4 25.49 -15.24 -13.93
C SER A 4 25.15 -14.22 -15.02
N SER A 5 24.77 -14.69 -16.22
CA SER A 5 24.32 -13.84 -17.34
C SER A 5 23.04 -13.06 -17.02
N ASP A 6 22.09 -13.67 -16.31
CA ASP A 6 20.84 -12.99 -15.92
C ASP A 6 21.10 -11.86 -14.92
N ASN A 7 22.09 -12.04 -14.03
CA ASN A 7 22.52 -11.00 -13.11
C ASN A 7 23.18 -9.81 -13.81
N GLU A 8 23.98 -10.04 -14.85
CA GLU A 8 24.57 -8.98 -15.66
C GLU A 8 23.50 -8.23 -16.46
N LYS A 9 22.57 -8.95 -17.08
CA LYS A 9 21.41 -8.37 -17.77
C LYS A 9 20.55 -7.53 -16.82
N ALA A 10 20.27 -8.02 -15.61
CA ALA A 10 19.52 -7.29 -14.59
C ALA A 10 20.20 -5.97 -14.21
N ASN A 11 21.53 -5.99 -14.04
CA ASN A 11 22.33 -4.79 -13.77
C ASN A 11 22.33 -3.81 -14.96
N SER A 12 22.41 -4.31 -16.20
CA SER A 12 22.31 -3.49 -17.40
C SER A 12 20.96 -2.77 -17.48
N TYR A 13 19.86 -3.47 -17.24
CA TYR A 13 18.53 -2.86 -17.17
C TYR A 13 18.43 -1.81 -16.07
N LEU A 14 19.00 -2.06 -14.89
CA LEU A 14 19.04 -1.08 -13.80
C LEU A 14 19.77 0.20 -14.22
N ARG A 15 20.97 0.08 -14.82
CA ARG A 15 21.76 1.24 -15.28
C ARG A 15 21.04 2.03 -16.37
N ARG A 16 20.44 1.35 -17.35
CA ARG A 16 19.63 1.99 -18.39
C ARG A 16 18.41 2.69 -17.80
N GLY A 17 17.75 2.08 -16.81
CA GLY A 17 16.62 2.69 -16.11
C GLY A 17 17.01 3.98 -15.40
N LEU A 18 18.18 4.00 -14.74
CA LEU A 18 18.72 5.21 -14.12
C LEU A 18 19.02 6.31 -15.15
N HIS A 19 19.58 5.94 -16.31
CA HIS A 19 19.83 6.87 -17.40
C HIS A 19 18.55 7.46 -18.00
N GLU A 20 17.49 6.66 -18.18
CA GLU A 20 16.20 7.20 -18.62
C GLU A 20 15.57 8.11 -17.56
N LEU A 21 15.71 7.76 -16.27
CA LEU A 21 15.20 8.57 -15.16
C LEU A 21 15.91 9.94 -15.09
N SER A 22 17.24 9.98 -15.29
CA SER A 22 17.99 11.24 -15.33
C SER A 22 17.63 12.12 -16.54
N ARG A 23 17.02 11.54 -17.58
CA ARG A 23 16.50 12.27 -18.75
C ARG A 23 15.01 12.62 -18.62
N HIS A 24 14.46 12.58 -17.41
CA HIS A 24 13.04 12.84 -17.14
C HIS A 24 12.08 11.93 -17.93
N LYS A 25 12.47 10.67 -18.18
CA LYS A 25 11.63 9.65 -18.85
C LYS A 25 11.20 8.55 -17.88
N PRO A 26 10.40 8.85 -16.83
CA PRO A 26 10.07 7.90 -15.78
C PRO A 26 9.26 6.69 -16.27
N ALA A 27 8.43 6.85 -17.30
CA ALA A 27 7.66 5.74 -17.90
C ALA A 27 8.58 4.67 -18.53
N LYS A 28 9.63 5.09 -19.23
CA LYS A 28 10.63 4.18 -19.80
C LYS A 28 11.48 3.54 -18.71
N ALA A 29 11.92 4.34 -17.73
CA ALA A 29 12.67 3.85 -16.57
C ALA A 29 11.90 2.77 -15.79
N LEU A 30 10.59 2.97 -15.57
CA LEU A 30 9.72 2.01 -14.90
C LEU A 30 9.74 0.64 -15.58
N GLY A 31 9.63 0.58 -16.91
CA GLY A 31 9.70 -0.68 -17.65
C GLY A 31 11.06 -1.37 -17.50
N LEU A 32 12.15 -0.61 -17.50
CA LEU A 32 13.51 -1.14 -17.32
C LEU A 32 13.74 -1.66 -15.88
N PHE A 33 13.25 -0.96 -14.87
CA PHE A 33 13.35 -1.42 -13.48
C PHE A 33 12.54 -2.70 -13.23
N ARG A 34 11.36 -2.83 -13.84
CA ARG A 34 10.58 -4.09 -13.79
C ARG A 34 11.37 -5.27 -14.35
N LYS A 35 11.95 -5.13 -15.54
CA LYS A 35 12.82 -6.17 -16.14
C LYS A 35 14.02 -6.50 -15.25
N SER A 36 14.63 -5.49 -14.61
CA SER A 36 15.72 -5.70 -13.66
C SER A 36 15.30 -6.55 -12.46
N ILE A 37 14.13 -6.26 -11.87
CA ILE A 37 13.54 -7.01 -10.75
C ILE A 37 13.21 -8.45 -11.16
N GLU A 38 12.57 -8.62 -12.33
CA GLU A 38 12.18 -9.92 -12.86
C GLU A 38 13.37 -10.85 -13.08
N LEU A 39 14.53 -10.31 -13.47
CA LEU A 39 15.76 -11.09 -13.69
C LEU A 39 16.60 -11.27 -12.43
N THR A 40 16.52 -10.37 -11.45
CA THR A 40 17.31 -10.45 -10.21
C THR A 40 16.83 -11.60 -9.33
N PRO A 41 17.68 -12.58 -8.96
CA PRO A 41 17.28 -13.68 -8.09
C PRO A 41 16.98 -13.18 -6.66
N PRO A 42 16.05 -13.81 -5.92
CA PRO A 42 15.73 -13.43 -4.55
C PRO A 42 16.91 -13.46 -3.58
N SER A 43 17.92 -14.31 -3.83
CA SER A 43 19.16 -14.38 -3.05
C SER A 43 20.00 -13.10 -3.11
N CYS A 44 19.84 -12.27 -4.15
CA CYS A 44 20.56 -11.02 -4.33
C CYS A 44 19.81 -9.82 -3.70
N GLU A 45 19.47 -9.90 -2.42
CA GLU A 45 18.63 -8.92 -1.71
C GLU A 45 19.08 -7.47 -1.89
N LYS A 46 20.39 -7.19 -1.83
CA LYS A 46 20.92 -5.81 -2.00
C LYS A 46 20.60 -5.23 -3.38
N LYS A 47 20.75 -6.02 -4.45
CA LYS A 47 20.46 -5.57 -5.82
C LYS A 47 18.95 -5.41 -6.02
N LEU A 48 18.18 -6.38 -5.52
CA LEU A 48 16.73 -6.39 -5.61
C LEU A 48 16.12 -5.19 -4.85
N SER A 49 16.62 -4.92 -3.64
CA SER A 49 16.26 -3.75 -2.83
C SER A 49 16.52 -2.45 -3.58
N ARG A 50 17.71 -2.31 -4.19
CA ARG A 50 18.05 -1.13 -5.00
C ARG A 50 17.14 -0.98 -6.22
N ALA A 51 16.80 -2.06 -6.90
CA ALA A 51 15.89 -2.01 -8.05
C ALA A 51 14.46 -1.61 -7.64
N PHE A 52 13.93 -2.17 -6.54
CA PHE A 52 12.64 -1.76 -5.98
C PHE A 52 12.64 -0.30 -5.51
N TYR A 53 13.74 0.19 -4.93
CA TYR A 53 13.89 1.60 -4.57
C TYR A 53 13.76 2.51 -5.80
N TRP A 54 14.54 2.27 -6.86
CA TRP A 54 14.46 3.11 -8.06
C TRP A 54 13.14 2.98 -8.82
N LEU A 55 12.53 1.80 -8.82
CA LEU A 55 11.16 1.61 -9.30
C LEU A 55 10.19 2.53 -8.56
N SER A 56 10.33 2.66 -7.24
CA SER A 56 9.47 3.54 -6.46
C SER A 56 9.64 5.03 -6.82
N ILE A 57 10.88 5.47 -7.09
CA ILE A 57 11.14 6.85 -7.52
C ILE A 57 10.46 7.13 -8.87
N ALA A 58 10.57 6.20 -9.82
CA ALA A 58 9.88 6.32 -11.11
C ALA A 58 8.35 6.34 -10.94
N LEU A 59 7.80 5.54 -10.02
CA LEU A 59 6.36 5.53 -9.71
C LEU A 59 5.91 6.85 -9.08
N LEU A 60 6.69 7.43 -8.16
CA LEU A 60 6.40 8.75 -7.58
C LEU A 60 6.38 9.85 -8.65
N GLN A 61 7.35 9.85 -9.57
CA GLN A 61 7.39 10.81 -10.69
C GLN A 61 6.20 10.65 -11.66
N LEU A 62 5.58 9.47 -11.71
CA LEU A 62 4.37 9.20 -12.49
C LEU A 62 3.07 9.40 -11.68
N ASN A 63 3.17 9.96 -10.48
CA ASN A 63 2.07 10.12 -9.52
C ASN A 63 1.35 8.80 -9.14
N LYS A 64 2.02 7.65 -9.28
CA LYS A 64 1.52 6.32 -8.90
C LYS A 64 1.90 6.02 -7.44
N ARG A 65 1.40 6.84 -6.52
CA ARG A 65 1.86 6.90 -5.12
C ARG A 65 1.70 5.59 -4.35
N ASP A 66 0.53 4.95 -4.42
CA ASP A 66 0.27 3.69 -3.69
C ASP A 66 1.19 2.56 -4.16
N LEU A 67 1.38 2.44 -5.48
CA LEU A 67 2.31 1.47 -6.06
C LEU A 67 3.76 1.77 -5.66
N ALA A 68 4.12 3.05 -5.52
CA ALA A 68 5.44 3.44 -5.06
C ALA A 68 5.68 2.99 -3.61
N VAL A 69 4.69 3.18 -2.72
CA VAL A 69 4.75 2.69 -1.33
C VAL A 69 4.93 1.19 -1.28
N ARG A 70 4.17 0.43 -2.07
CA ARG A 70 4.34 -1.03 -2.19
C ARG A 70 5.76 -1.41 -2.63
N SER A 71 6.32 -0.71 -3.61
CA SER A 71 7.69 -0.94 -4.07
C SER A 71 8.72 -0.61 -2.99
N LEU A 72 8.58 0.51 -2.28
CA LEU A 72 9.45 0.87 -1.16
C LEU A 72 9.35 -0.11 0.01
N ALA A 73 8.14 -0.60 0.32
CA ALA A 73 7.91 -1.56 1.39
C ALA A 73 8.70 -2.86 1.13
N ASN A 74 8.81 -3.29 -0.13
CA ASN A 74 9.66 -4.42 -0.53
C ASN A 74 11.15 -4.05 -0.44
N ALA A 75 11.55 -2.86 -0.91
CA ALA A 75 12.93 -2.40 -0.88
C ALA A 75 13.50 -2.35 0.55
N GLN A 76 12.77 -1.73 1.47
CA GLN A 76 13.20 -1.55 2.86
C GLN A 76 13.19 -2.86 3.66
N ARG A 77 12.34 -3.83 3.30
CA ARG A 77 12.31 -5.15 3.96
C ARG A 77 13.63 -5.89 3.76
N MET A 78 14.19 -5.80 2.55
CA MET A 78 15.48 -6.38 2.17
C MET A 78 16.68 -5.55 2.68
N ASN A 79 16.51 -4.23 2.82
CA ASN A 79 17.55 -3.35 3.34
C ASN A 79 17.04 -2.53 4.53
N ARG A 80 17.26 -3.09 5.72
CA ARG A 80 16.68 -2.63 6.99
C ARG A 80 17.32 -1.34 7.53
N LYS A 81 18.42 -0.88 6.93
CA LYS A 81 19.17 0.31 7.37
C LYS A 81 19.50 1.23 6.19
N GLY A 82 19.94 2.45 6.49
CA GLY A 82 20.43 3.39 5.48
C GLY A 82 19.33 4.19 4.77
N TYR A 83 19.65 4.69 3.57
CA TYR A 83 18.84 5.71 2.89
C TYR A 83 17.46 5.19 2.44
N ILE A 84 17.35 3.92 2.02
CA ILE A 84 16.07 3.32 1.59
C ILE A 84 15.08 3.31 2.75
N ARG A 85 15.53 2.89 3.94
CA ARG A 85 14.71 2.89 5.15
C ARG A 85 14.30 4.29 5.58
N ARG A 86 15.24 5.24 5.60
CA ARG A 86 14.93 6.65 5.91
C ARG A 86 13.94 7.24 4.91
N PHE A 87 14.08 6.91 3.63
CA PHE A 87 13.17 7.35 2.58
C PHE A 87 11.76 6.78 2.78
N TYR A 88 11.65 5.48 3.12
CA TYR A 88 10.37 4.85 3.44
C TYR A 88 9.65 5.53 4.60
N VAL A 89 10.31 5.66 5.75
CA VAL A 89 9.71 6.25 6.97
C VAL A 89 9.30 7.70 6.77
N ARG A 90 10.00 8.43 5.88
CA ARG A 90 9.62 9.81 5.53
C ARG A 90 8.31 9.87 4.75
N HIS A 91 8.12 8.97 3.78
CA HIS A 91 7.01 9.00 2.82
C HIS A 91 5.79 8.18 3.24
N VAL A 92 5.92 7.34 4.27
CA VAL A 92 4.85 6.45 4.72
C VAL A 92 4.32 6.89 6.08
N ASN A 93 3.00 6.85 6.26
CA ASN A 93 2.32 7.24 7.49
C ASN A 93 2.20 6.06 8.49
N GLY A 94 1.51 6.27 9.61
CA GLY A 94 1.29 5.23 10.63
C GLY A 94 0.61 3.98 10.07
N TYR A 95 -0.31 4.14 9.12
CA TYR A 95 -1.09 3.05 8.51
C TYR A 95 -0.34 2.25 7.44
N GLY A 96 0.92 2.59 7.15
CA GLY A 96 1.67 1.96 6.07
C GLY A 96 1.25 2.45 4.66
N MET A 97 0.52 3.57 4.58
CA MET A 97 0.09 4.23 3.34
C MET A 97 0.98 5.44 3.02
N ILE A 98 0.82 6.02 1.83
CA ILE A 98 1.52 7.27 1.48
C ILE A 98 1.10 8.38 2.46
N LYS A 99 2.07 9.11 2.99
CA LYS A 99 1.85 10.23 3.89
C LYS A 99 1.14 11.38 3.15
N GLN A 100 0.07 11.86 3.75
CA GLN A 100 -0.73 12.99 3.28
C GLN A 100 -0.25 14.31 3.90
N PRO A 101 -0.73 15.47 3.41
CA PRO A 101 -0.35 16.78 3.96
C PRO A 101 -0.68 16.94 5.46
N THR A 102 -1.73 16.28 5.94
CA THR A 102 -2.16 16.34 7.35
C THR A 102 -2.41 14.94 7.90
N LYS A 103 -2.27 14.78 9.22
CA LYS A 103 -2.62 13.52 9.92
C LYS A 103 -4.09 13.16 9.75
N GLU A 104 -4.97 14.17 9.72
CA GLU A 104 -6.40 13.95 9.49
C GLU A 104 -6.66 13.31 8.12
N LEU A 105 -5.95 13.77 7.08
CA LEU A 105 -6.03 13.15 5.76
C LEU A 105 -5.45 11.73 5.78
N ASP A 106 -4.35 11.49 6.51
CA ASP A 106 -3.84 10.12 6.69
C ASP A 106 -4.93 9.20 7.28
N ASP A 107 -5.65 9.66 8.30
CA ASP A 107 -6.74 8.92 8.95
C ASP A 107 -7.93 8.70 8.00
N LEU A 108 -8.38 9.75 7.29
CA LEU A 108 -9.47 9.67 6.31
C LEU A 108 -9.16 8.66 5.21
N TYR A 109 -7.98 8.75 4.60
CA TYR A 109 -7.61 7.83 3.52
C TYR A 109 -7.46 6.39 4.03
N ALA A 110 -6.94 6.19 5.24
CA ALA A 110 -6.91 4.86 5.86
C ALA A 110 -8.31 4.29 6.08
N PHE A 111 -9.22 5.09 6.62
CA PHE A 111 -10.63 4.74 6.80
C PHE A 111 -11.28 4.36 5.47
N LEU A 112 -11.19 5.22 4.45
CA LEU A 112 -11.75 4.97 3.12
C LEU A 112 -11.19 3.68 2.52
N SER A 113 -9.87 3.50 2.52
CA SER A 113 -9.22 2.28 2.02
C SER A 113 -9.74 1.02 2.70
N ILE A 114 -9.91 1.04 4.03
CA ILE A 114 -10.41 -0.12 4.78
C ILE A 114 -11.85 -0.42 4.40
N GLN A 115 -12.74 0.57 4.47
CA GLN A 115 -14.17 0.36 4.22
C GLN A 115 -14.46 0.01 2.75
N LEU A 116 -13.83 0.71 1.80
CA LEU A 116 -13.92 0.37 0.37
C LEU A 116 -13.49 -1.07 0.12
N SER A 117 -12.47 -1.53 0.82
CA SER A 117 -12.00 -2.88 0.61
C SER A 117 -12.94 -3.95 1.18
N PHE A 118 -13.69 -3.66 2.24
CA PHE A 118 -14.77 -4.54 2.70
C PHE A 118 -15.93 -4.59 1.71
N TYR A 119 -16.23 -3.45 1.10
CA TYR A 119 -17.24 -3.35 0.05
C TYR A 119 -16.83 -4.14 -1.20
N LEU A 120 -15.65 -3.85 -1.76
CA LEU A 120 -15.18 -4.44 -3.02
C LEU A 120 -14.93 -5.95 -2.92
N VAL A 121 -14.59 -6.49 -1.74
CA VAL A 121 -14.47 -7.95 -1.55
C VAL A 121 -15.78 -8.69 -1.82
N LYS A 122 -16.93 -8.04 -1.63
CA LYS A 122 -18.25 -8.62 -1.92
C LYS A 122 -18.66 -8.47 -3.39
N ARG A 123 -17.92 -7.67 -4.18
CA ARG A 123 -18.25 -7.38 -5.58
C ARG A 123 -17.53 -8.31 -6.56
N PRO A 124 -18.15 -8.64 -7.70
CA PRO A 124 -17.47 -9.36 -8.76
C PRO A 124 -16.26 -8.56 -9.23
N ASN A 125 -15.14 -9.24 -9.47
CA ASN A 125 -13.88 -8.65 -9.94
C ASN A 125 -13.27 -7.56 -9.03
N TYR A 126 -13.74 -7.39 -7.79
CA TYR A 126 -13.29 -6.35 -6.85
C TYR A 126 -13.43 -4.92 -7.40
N ARG A 127 -14.49 -4.65 -8.17
CA ARG A 127 -14.73 -3.34 -8.81
C ARG A 127 -16.18 -2.90 -8.65
N PHE A 128 -16.38 -1.59 -8.80
CA PHE A 128 -17.71 -1.01 -8.99
C PHE A 128 -18.26 -1.40 -10.37
N SER A 129 -19.57 -1.61 -10.43
CA SER A 129 -20.33 -1.86 -11.66
C SER A 129 -20.65 -0.58 -12.41
N SER A 130 -20.74 0.56 -11.71
CA SER A 130 -21.01 1.87 -12.31
C SER A 130 -20.38 3.04 -11.55
N GLU A 131 -20.26 4.18 -12.20
CA GLU A 131 -19.85 5.44 -11.56
C GLU A 131 -20.87 5.94 -10.54
N ALA A 132 -22.17 5.68 -10.78
CA ALA A 132 -23.23 6.00 -9.83
C ALA A 132 -23.09 5.20 -8.53
N GLU A 133 -22.80 3.90 -8.62
CA GLU A 133 -22.49 3.06 -7.47
C GLU A 133 -21.28 3.61 -6.70
N HIS A 134 -20.18 3.91 -7.40
CA HIS A 134 -18.99 4.48 -6.78
C HIS A 134 -19.30 5.78 -6.01
N SER A 135 -20.07 6.68 -6.62
CA SER A 135 -20.43 7.97 -6.03
C SER A 135 -21.32 7.83 -4.80
N ILE A 136 -22.31 6.93 -4.84
CA ILE A 136 -23.19 6.63 -3.71
C ILE A 136 -22.39 6.00 -2.56
N ILE A 137 -21.54 5.02 -2.86
CA ILE A 137 -20.72 4.39 -1.82
C ILE A 137 -19.78 5.41 -1.17
N LEU A 138 -19.16 6.28 -1.96
CA LEU A 138 -18.29 7.34 -1.44
C LEU A 138 -19.07 8.31 -0.53
N SER A 139 -20.31 8.67 -0.85
CA SER A 139 -21.10 9.56 0.01
C SER A 139 -21.43 8.92 1.36
N PHE A 140 -21.78 7.63 1.38
CA PHE A 140 -21.99 6.86 2.62
C PHE A 140 -20.72 6.82 3.47
N LEU A 141 -19.56 6.60 2.84
CA LEU A 141 -18.28 6.59 3.53
C LEU A 141 -17.94 7.96 4.12
N LEU A 142 -18.11 9.03 3.36
CA LEU A 142 -17.81 10.39 3.85
C LEU A 142 -18.75 10.81 4.99
N ASN A 143 -20.02 10.41 4.94
CA ASN A 143 -20.96 10.63 6.03
C ASN A 143 -20.57 9.85 7.29
N ALA A 144 -20.21 8.56 7.14
CA ALA A 144 -19.73 7.75 8.25
C ALA A 144 -18.43 8.29 8.86
N TRP A 145 -17.50 8.75 8.02
CA TRP A 145 -16.27 9.41 8.46
C TRP A 145 -16.57 10.66 9.30
N LYS A 146 -17.50 11.52 8.84
CA LYS A 146 -17.89 12.72 9.57
C LYS A 146 -18.41 12.37 10.98
N SER A 147 -19.29 11.38 11.09
CA SER A 147 -19.81 10.93 12.38
C SER A 147 -18.72 10.42 13.33
N ILE A 148 -17.69 9.74 12.82
CA ILE A 148 -16.56 9.25 13.63
C ILE A 148 -15.65 10.40 14.03
N LYS A 149 -15.32 11.29 13.09
CA LYS A 149 -14.43 12.43 13.33
C LYS A 149 -15.00 13.37 14.40
N ASP A 150 -16.31 13.58 14.38
CA ASP A 150 -17.00 14.48 15.31
C ASP A 150 -17.17 13.85 16.72
N SER A 151 -16.80 12.57 16.89
CA SER A 151 -16.80 11.92 18.21
C SER A 151 -15.58 12.34 19.04
N GLN A 152 -15.80 12.71 20.31
CA GLN A 152 -14.72 13.19 21.20
C GLN A 152 -13.63 12.15 21.44
N GLU A 153 -13.97 10.86 21.38
CA GLU A 153 -13.03 9.78 21.61
C GLU A 153 -11.98 9.68 20.49
N PHE A 154 -12.34 10.02 19.24
CA PHE A 154 -11.51 9.78 18.06
C PHE A 154 -10.17 10.54 18.06
N GLU A 155 -10.14 11.75 18.60
CA GLU A 155 -8.93 12.59 18.59
C GLU A 155 -7.83 12.03 19.51
N SER A 156 -8.23 11.37 20.60
CA SER A 156 -7.31 10.77 21.57
C SER A 156 -6.67 9.47 21.08
N LEU A 157 -7.25 8.82 20.06
CA LEU A 157 -6.80 7.52 19.59
C LEU A 157 -5.51 7.59 18.78
N ASP A 158 -4.61 6.64 19.04
CA ASP A 158 -3.43 6.42 18.23
C ASP A 158 -3.79 5.71 16.89
N CYS A 159 -2.83 5.60 15.97
CA CYS A 159 -3.09 4.98 14.67
C CYS A 159 -3.50 3.49 14.79
N SER A 160 -3.04 2.77 15.81
CA SER A 160 -3.35 1.35 16.02
C SER A 160 -4.78 1.16 16.54
N GLU A 161 -5.22 2.04 17.43
CA GLU A 161 -6.57 2.08 17.97
C GLU A 161 -7.56 2.53 16.89
N LYS A 162 -7.19 3.56 16.11
CA LYS A 162 -7.96 3.96 14.92
C LYS A 162 -8.09 2.82 13.93
N LEU A 163 -7.02 2.06 13.66
CA LEU A 163 -7.11 0.86 12.82
C LEU A 163 -8.11 -0.16 13.37
N MET A 164 -8.09 -0.43 14.67
CA MET A 164 -9.08 -1.33 15.27
C MET A 164 -10.51 -0.81 15.10
N LEU A 165 -10.74 0.46 15.37
CA LEU A 165 -12.04 1.11 15.19
C LEU A 165 -12.52 0.97 13.75
N PHE A 166 -11.67 1.34 12.78
CA PHE A 166 -11.99 1.24 11.35
C PHE A 166 -12.28 -0.20 10.92
N ASN A 167 -11.55 -1.19 11.44
CA ASN A 167 -11.81 -2.59 11.10
C ASN A 167 -13.07 -3.17 11.76
N LYS A 168 -13.47 -2.65 12.92
CA LYS A 168 -14.69 -3.07 13.64
C LYS A 168 -15.95 -2.43 13.08
N LEU A 169 -15.85 -1.21 12.55
CA LEU A 169 -16.99 -0.49 12.01
C LEU A 169 -17.60 -1.23 10.81
N LYS A 170 -18.90 -1.48 10.88
CA LYS A 170 -19.69 -2.05 9.78
C LYS A 170 -20.57 -0.95 9.21
N ILE A 171 -20.35 -0.61 7.95
CA ILE A 171 -21.21 0.29 7.19
C ILE A 171 -22.19 -0.55 6.38
N GLU A 172 -23.47 -0.26 6.55
CA GLU A 172 -24.54 -0.85 5.75
C GLU A 172 -24.65 -0.06 4.45
N PHE A 173 -24.22 -0.67 3.36
CA PHE A 173 -24.28 -0.07 2.03
C PHE A 173 -25.61 -0.42 1.35
N PRO A 174 -26.14 0.47 0.50
CA PRO A 174 -27.33 0.16 -0.29
C PRO A 174 -27.10 -1.04 -1.21
N ALA A 175 -28.17 -1.79 -1.48
CA ALA A 175 -28.12 -2.93 -2.38
C ALA A 175 -27.99 -2.45 -3.83
N PHE A 176 -27.08 -3.06 -4.60
CA PHE A 176 -26.95 -2.86 -6.04
C PHE A 176 -27.12 -4.22 -6.72
N ALA A 177 -27.94 -4.30 -7.78
CA ALA A 177 -28.29 -5.54 -8.47
C ALA A 177 -27.16 -6.09 -9.37
N PRO A 178 -27.12 -7.41 -9.68
CA PRO A 178 -27.25 -8.53 -8.76
C PRO A 178 -25.88 -8.91 -8.17
N ASP A 179 -25.93 -9.13 -6.86
CA ASP A 179 -25.09 -10.04 -6.12
C ASP A 179 -25.08 -11.43 -6.79
N SER A 180 -24.19 -11.65 -7.75
CA SER A 180 -23.63 -13.00 -7.90
C SER A 180 -22.73 -13.20 -6.69
N MET A 181 -23.33 -13.69 -5.60
CA MET A 181 -22.67 -13.99 -4.34
C MET A 181 -21.62 -15.09 -4.55
N VAL A 182 -20.50 -14.75 -5.19
CA VAL A 182 -19.30 -15.53 -5.03
C VAL A 182 -18.79 -15.17 -3.64
N GLN A 183 -19.22 -15.94 -2.63
CA GLN A 183 -18.65 -15.86 -1.29
C GLN A 183 -17.18 -16.30 -1.35
N ARG A 184 -16.31 -15.44 -1.86
CA ARG A 184 -14.87 -15.60 -1.71
C ARG A 184 -14.54 -15.11 -0.31
N LYS A 185 -14.56 -16.03 0.65
CA LYS A 185 -13.93 -15.83 1.96
C LYS A 185 -12.42 -15.69 1.75
N LYS A 186 -11.96 -14.50 1.37
CA LYS A 186 -10.61 -14.07 1.74
C LYS A 186 -10.73 -13.56 3.16
N GLU A 187 -10.45 -14.43 4.11
CA GLU A 187 -10.22 -14.02 5.49
C GLU A 187 -9.05 -13.03 5.48
N ARG A 188 -9.36 -11.75 5.70
CA ARG A 188 -8.34 -10.82 6.15
C ARG A 188 -8.03 -11.16 7.59
N GLN A 189 -6.75 -11.34 7.89
CA GLN A 189 -6.30 -11.54 9.26
C GLN A 189 -6.56 -10.25 10.03
N PHE A 190 -7.66 -10.25 10.79
CA PHE A 190 -7.96 -9.21 11.75
C PHE A 190 -7.12 -9.47 12.99
N LEU A 191 -6.29 -8.49 13.37
CA LEU A 191 -5.63 -8.55 14.67
C LEU A 191 -6.63 -8.16 15.76
N GLN A 192 -6.73 -9.02 16.78
CA GLN A 192 -7.70 -8.87 17.86
C GLN A 192 -7.34 -7.74 18.85
N SER A 193 -6.11 -7.22 18.81
CA SER A 193 -5.59 -6.21 19.75
C SER A 193 -4.77 -5.13 19.03
N SER A 194 -4.87 -3.88 19.52
CA SER A 194 -4.15 -2.69 19.03
C SER A 194 -2.64 -2.91 19.16
N MET A 195 -2.21 -3.50 20.28
CA MET A 195 -0.83 -3.83 20.56
C MET A 195 -0.19 -4.66 19.44
N ALA A 196 -0.94 -5.58 18.84
CA ALA A 196 -0.43 -6.41 17.75
C ALA A 196 -0.08 -5.61 16.48
N TYR A 197 -0.70 -4.45 16.25
CA TYR A 197 -0.35 -3.58 15.13
C TYR A 197 0.96 -2.82 15.36
N ILE A 198 1.26 -2.48 16.62
CA ILE A 198 2.46 -1.73 17.02
C ILE A 198 3.67 -2.67 17.15
N GLN A 199 3.44 -3.96 17.46
CA GLN A 199 4.51 -4.95 17.59
C GLN A 199 5.40 -4.99 16.34
N PRO A 200 6.72 -5.23 16.51
CA PRO A 200 7.62 -5.46 15.40
C PRO A 200 7.10 -6.57 14.49
N CYS A 201 7.14 -6.32 13.19
CA CYS A 201 6.64 -7.25 12.19
C CYS A 201 7.49 -8.52 12.17
N SER A 202 6.83 -9.68 12.21
CA SER A 202 7.45 -11.01 12.19
C SER A 202 8.29 -11.33 10.95
N CYS A 203 8.16 -10.54 9.88
CA CYS A 203 9.03 -10.69 8.70
C CYS A 203 10.46 -10.18 8.91
N GLY A 204 10.79 -9.68 10.11
CA GLY A 204 12.14 -9.23 10.47
C GLY A 204 12.51 -7.86 9.90
N SER A 205 11.54 -7.06 9.42
CA SER A 205 11.78 -5.71 8.89
C SER A 205 12.18 -4.68 9.95
N GLY A 206 11.92 -4.96 11.22
CA GLY A 206 12.07 -4.00 12.32
C GLY A 206 11.15 -2.79 12.22
N LEU A 207 10.04 -2.89 11.49
CA LEU A 207 8.92 -1.91 11.54
C LEU A 207 7.77 -2.48 12.37
N PRO A 208 6.89 -1.62 12.90
CA PRO A 208 5.57 -2.04 13.34
C PRO A 208 4.85 -2.85 12.26
N PHE A 209 4.06 -3.85 12.66
CA PHE A 209 3.30 -4.69 11.75
C PHE A 209 2.45 -3.86 10.77
N MET A 210 1.75 -2.84 11.29
CA MET A 210 0.91 -1.92 10.50
C MET A 210 1.66 -1.08 9.47
N GLN A 211 2.99 -0.93 9.61
CA GLN A 211 3.81 -0.22 8.62
C GLN A 211 4.56 -1.16 7.69
N CYS A 212 4.35 -2.48 7.79
CA CYS A 212 5.09 -3.46 7.01
C CYS A 212 4.18 -4.49 6.33
N CYS A 213 3.98 -5.67 6.93
CA CYS A 213 3.15 -6.72 6.32
C CYS A 213 1.66 -6.46 6.53
N GLY A 214 1.29 -5.78 7.61
CA GLY A 214 -0.07 -5.39 7.95
C GLY A 214 -0.48 -4.01 7.45
N ARG A 215 0.25 -3.44 6.47
CA ARG A 215 -0.09 -2.11 5.94
C ARG A 215 -1.50 -2.09 5.35
N THR A 216 -2.18 -0.97 5.56
CA THR A 216 -3.39 -0.64 4.83
C THR A 216 -3.02 -0.41 3.37
N ARG A 217 -3.74 -1.06 2.46
CA ARG A 217 -3.54 -0.90 1.02
C ARG A 217 -4.14 0.43 0.58
N GLY A 218 -3.41 1.19 -0.24
CA GLY A 218 -3.97 2.39 -0.86
C GLY A 218 -5.12 2.05 -1.80
N ILE A 219 -5.95 3.05 -2.15
CA ILE A 219 -7.12 2.87 -3.02
C ILE A 219 -6.72 2.24 -4.36
N SER A 220 -5.57 2.63 -4.92
CA SER A 220 -5.06 2.06 -6.19
C SER A 220 -4.53 0.62 -6.07
N GLU A 221 -4.43 0.08 -4.86
CA GLU A 221 -3.99 -1.30 -4.58
C GLU A 221 -5.15 -2.26 -4.25
N LEU A 222 -6.37 -1.74 -4.15
CA LEU A 222 -7.59 -2.53 -3.93
C LEU A 222 -8.01 -3.24 -5.21
#